data_AF-D7G3C5-F1
#
_entry.id   AF-D7G3C5-F1
#
_cell.length_a   1.000
_cell.length_b   1.000
_cell.length_c   1.000
_cell.angle_alpha   90.00
_cell.angle_beta   90.00
_cell.angle_gamma   90.00
#
_symmetry.space_group_name_H-M   'P 1'
#
loop_
_entity.id
_entity.type
_entity.pdbx_description
1 polymer ?
#
loop_
_entity_poly.entity_id
_entity_poly.type
_entity_poly.pdbx_seq_one_letter_code
_entity_poly.pdbx_strand_id
1 'polypeptide(L)'
;MKASGQGGGKGESVRNRALGTVVYLLPMLDGLDCGRDVFHAVPMLGSLVHGVLAPALAIWDNVPFMPLVMFIILQVSVRRQDTSRFIRFNVQQAILVDILTVVLGLLGTAAGYVAPEGEQFVTNFAFYCLVGAVAYAVAETARGKMANQIPLISAAAEIQLGPS
;
A
#
# COMPACT_ATOMS: atom_id res chain seq x y z
N MET A 1 -22.97 -32.92 -0.30
CA MET A 1 -21.65 -33.39 0.15
C MET A 1 -20.88 -32.22 0.70
N LYS A 2 -20.52 -32.29 1.98
CA LYS A 2 -19.89 -31.23 2.78
C LYS A 2 -18.37 -31.43 2.64
N ALA A 3 -17.68 -30.57 1.91
CA ALA A 3 -16.22 -30.59 1.88
C ALA A 3 -15.71 -29.82 3.11
N SER A 4 -15.30 -30.57 4.13
CA SER A 4 -14.50 -30.05 5.23
C SER A 4 -13.11 -29.71 4.68
N GLY A 5 -12.80 -28.41 4.60
CA GLY A 5 -11.45 -27.89 4.46
C GLY A 5 -11.01 -27.31 5.80
N GLN A 6 -10.62 -28.18 6.72
CA GLN A 6 -9.95 -27.84 7.96
C GLN A 6 -8.66 -27.06 7.63
N GLY A 7 -8.51 -25.84 8.18
CA GLY A 7 -7.35 -24.99 7.96
C GLY A 7 -6.89 -24.28 9.24
N GLY A 8 -6.94 -24.96 10.38
CA GLY A 8 -6.26 -24.53 11.60
C GLY A 8 -4.83 -25.09 11.65
N GLY A 9 -3.82 -24.23 11.82
CA GLY A 9 -2.59 -24.64 12.52
C GLY A 9 -1.24 -24.65 11.79
N LYS A 10 -1.07 -23.99 10.64
CA LYS A 10 0.28 -23.53 10.22
C LYS A 10 0.18 -22.07 9.80
N GLY A 11 0.76 -21.18 10.59
CA GLY A 11 0.87 -19.77 10.21
C GLY A 11 1.55 -19.64 8.84
N GLU A 12 1.20 -18.58 8.11
CA GLU A 12 1.77 -18.30 6.80
C GLU A 12 3.31 -18.34 6.82
N SER A 13 3.91 -18.84 5.74
CA SER A 13 5.38 -19.01 5.70
C SER A 13 6.10 -17.67 5.87
N VAL A 14 7.29 -17.68 6.50
CA VAL A 14 8.10 -16.47 6.68
C VAL A 14 8.37 -15.77 5.35
N ARG A 15 8.62 -16.54 4.29
CA ARG A 15 8.78 -16.02 2.93
C ARG A 15 7.53 -15.28 2.45
N ASN A 16 6.35 -15.88 2.57
CA ASN A 16 5.12 -15.24 2.10
C ASN A 16 4.73 -14.03 2.95
N ARG A 17 5.06 -14.03 4.26
CA ARG A 17 4.92 -12.86 5.14
C ARG A 17 5.81 -11.72 4.67
N ALA A 18 7.10 -11.99 4.44
CA ALA A 18 8.04 -10.98 3.94
C ALA A 18 7.61 -10.43 2.57
N LEU A 19 7.22 -11.30 1.63
CA LEU A 19 6.73 -10.90 0.31
C LEU A 19 5.40 -10.15 0.39
N GLY A 20 4.50 -10.52 1.30
CA GLY A 20 3.26 -9.77 1.53
C GLY A 20 3.51 -8.41 2.17
N THR A 21 4.52 -8.27 3.02
CA THR A 21 4.86 -6.99 3.65
C THR A 21 5.53 -6.04 2.66
N VAL A 22 6.45 -6.53 1.83
CA VAL A 22 7.24 -5.68 0.93
C VAL A 22 6.39 -5.00 -0.15
N VAL A 23 5.24 -5.57 -0.52
CA VAL A 23 4.37 -4.98 -1.56
C VAL A 23 3.75 -3.65 -1.13
N TYR A 24 3.63 -3.39 0.18
CA TYR A 24 3.17 -2.10 0.69
C TYR A 24 4.22 -0.99 0.59
N LEU A 25 5.46 -1.30 0.17
CA LEU A 25 6.40 -0.26 -0.21
C LEU A 25 5.93 0.52 -1.45
N LEU A 26 5.13 -0.07 -2.35
CA LEU A 26 4.56 0.64 -3.50
C LEU A 26 3.76 1.88 -3.05
N PRO A 27 2.63 1.73 -2.34
CA PRO A 27 1.83 2.89 -1.92
C PRO A 27 2.58 3.79 -0.94
N MET A 28 3.48 3.23 -0.12
CA MET A 28 4.24 4.02 0.85
C MET A 28 5.23 4.98 0.17
N LEU A 29 5.96 4.51 -0.85
CA LEU A 29 6.95 5.34 -1.56
C LEU A 29 6.26 6.34 -2.47
N ASP A 30 5.24 5.91 -3.23
CA ASP A 30 4.49 6.80 -4.13
C ASP A 30 3.77 7.91 -3.34
N GLY A 31 3.16 7.54 -2.22
CA GLY A 31 2.38 8.48 -1.40
C GLY A 31 3.20 9.42 -0.52
N LEU A 32 4.54 9.37 -0.53
CA LEU A 32 5.36 10.33 0.23
C LEU A 32 5.13 11.78 -0.23
N ASP A 33 4.78 11.99 -1.50
CA ASP A 33 4.47 13.32 -2.04
C ASP A 33 3.26 13.95 -1.34
N CYS A 34 2.26 13.15 -0.94
CA CYS A 34 1.12 13.64 -0.15
C CYS A 34 1.55 14.11 1.26
N GLY A 35 2.68 13.61 1.78
CA GLY A 35 3.21 13.97 3.09
C GLY A 35 4.12 15.20 3.10
N ARG A 36 4.33 15.86 1.96
CA ARG A 36 5.27 16.99 1.81
C ARG A 36 5.06 18.08 2.86
N ASP A 37 3.83 18.54 3.03
CA ASP A 37 3.53 19.60 4.01
C ASP A 37 3.70 19.12 5.45
N VAL A 38 3.40 17.86 5.74
CA VAL A 38 3.67 17.24 7.06
C VAL A 38 5.16 17.25 7.36
N PHE A 39 6.00 16.90 6.39
CA PHE A 39 7.46 16.90 6.56
C PHE A 39 8.04 18.31 6.69
N HIS A 40 7.47 19.30 6.00
CA HIS A 40 7.83 20.70 6.20
C HIS A 40 7.46 21.19 7.60
N ALA A 41 6.29 20.81 8.11
CA ALA A 41 5.83 21.16 9.45
C ALA A 41 6.64 20.45 10.56
N VAL A 42 7.06 19.21 10.32
CA VAL A 42 7.83 18.39 11.26
C VAL A 42 9.08 17.80 10.59
N PRO A 43 10.15 18.60 10.40
CA PRO A 43 11.34 18.17 9.65
C PRO A 43 12.01 16.91 10.20
N MET A 44 12.01 16.73 11.53
CA MET A 44 12.57 15.54 12.17
C MET A 44 11.86 14.25 11.72
N LEU A 45 10.53 14.30 11.53
CA LEU A 45 9.76 13.17 11.01
C LEU A 45 10.15 12.90 9.55
N GLY A 46 10.27 13.96 8.74
CA GLY A 46 10.75 13.86 7.36
C GLY A 46 12.10 13.16 7.28
N SER A 47 13.09 13.60 8.07
CA SER A 47 14.43 12.98 8.10
C SER A 47 14.40 11.51 8.53
N LEU A 48 13.58 11.15 9.51
CA LEU A 48 13.42 9.77 9.96
C LEU A 48 12.85 8.89 8.83
N VAL A 49 11.74 9.31 8.24
CA VAL A 49 11.04 8.55 7.19
C VAL A 49 11.94 8.37 5.97
N HIS A 50 12.53 9.47 5.46
CA HIS A 50 13.43 9.40 4.30
C HIS A 50 14.69 8.61 4.62
N GLY A 51 15.23 8.70 5.84
CA GLY A 51 16.40 7.92 6.26
C GLY A 51 16.13 6.42 6.27
N VAL A 52 14.98 5.99 6.81
CA VAL A 52 14.58 4.58 6.83
C VAL A 52 14.29 4.05 5.43
N LEU A 53 13.66 4.86 4.57
CA LEU A 53 13.30 4.49 3.20
C LEU A 53 14.40 4.74 2.17
N ALA A 54 15.53 5.35 2.56
CA ALA A 54 16.58 5.79 1.66
C ALA A 54 17.06 4.71 0.65
N PRO A 55 17.25 3.43 1.04
CA PRO A 55 17.67 2.41 0.08
C PRO A 55 16.62 2.15 -1.01
N ALA A 56 15.34 2.20 -0.66
CA ALA A 56 14.25 2.01 -1.60
C ALA A 56 14.05 3.26 -2.47
N LEU A 57 14.14 4.46 -1.88
CA LEU A 57 14.07 5.74 -2.59
C LEU A 57 15.18 5.91 -3.62
N ALA A 58 16.39 5.46 -3.31
CA ALA A 58 17.51 5.48 -4.26
C ALA A 58 17.21 4.71 -5.55
N ILE A 59 16.41 3.65 -5.48
CA ILE A 59 15.97 2.92 -6.68
C ILE A 59 14.75 3.64 -7.29
N TRP A 60 13.82 4.06 -6.45
CA TRP A 60 12.56 4.70 -6.84
C TRP A 60 12.76 5.95 -7.70
N ASP A 61 13.59 6.87 -7.24
CA ASP A 61 13.76 8.20 -7.85
C ASP A 61 14.60 8.16 -9.15
N ASN A 62 15.32 7.07 -9.39
CA ASN A 62 16.20 6.91 -10.56
C ASN A 62 15.51 6.25 -11.76
N VAL A 63 14.27 5.78 -11.61
CA VAL A 63 13.52 5.13 -12.70
C VAL A 63 12.32 5.99 -13.09
N PRO A 64 12.26 6.48 -14.34
CA PRO A 64 11.08 7.21 -14.82
C PRO A 64 9.82 6.35 -14.71
N PHE A 65 8.72 6.96 -14.27
CA PHE A 65 7.43 6.29 -14.11
C PHE A 65 7.51 5.05 -13.20
N MET A 66 8.41 5.04 -12.20
CA MET A 66 8.55 3.93 -11.25
C MET A 66 7.21 3.44 -10.66
N PRO A 67 6.27 4.31 -10.24
CA PRO A 67 4.98 3.85 -9.70
C PRO A 67 4.23 2.97 -10.70
N LEU A 68 4.19 3.37 -11.98
CA LEU A 68 3.56 2.60 -13.06
C LEU A 68 4.29 1.28 -13.33
N VAL A 69 5.62 1.29 -13.34
CA VAL A 69 6.43 0.07 -13.50
C VAL A 69 6.13 -0.93 -12.38
N MET A 70 6.11 -0.47 -11.13
CA MET A 70 5.79 -1.30 -9.97
C MET A 70 4.36 -1.82 -10.00
N PHE A 71 3.39 -0.97 -10.36
CA PHE A 71 2.01 -1.38 -10.58
C PHE A 71 1.92 -2.55 -11.59
N ILE A 72 2.59 -2.44 -12.75
CA ILE A 72 2.59 -3.50 -13.77
C ILE A 72 3.23 -4.78 -13.25
N ILE A 73 4.40 -4.68 -12.60
CA ILE A 73 5.12 -5.84 -12.03
C ILE A 73 4.23 -6.60 -11.04
N LEU A 74 3.58 -5.87 -10.13
CA LEU A 74 2.68 -6.44 -9.13
C LEU A 74 1.42 -7.05 -9.77
N GLN A 75 0.82 -6.37 -10.75
CA GLN A 75 -0.32 -6.90 -11.51
C GLN A 75 0.01 -8.17 -12.30
N VAL A 76 1.22 -8.31 -12.83
CA VAL A 76 1.67 -9.54 -13.48
C VAL A 76 1.89 -10.64 -12.43
N SER A 77 2.45 -10.29 -11.27
CA SER A 77 2.76 -11.24 -10.20
C SER A 77 1.51 -11.97 -9.70
N VAL A 78 0.38 -11.27 -9.54
CA VAL A 78 -0.87 -11.92 -9.07
C VAL A 78 -1.44 -12.96 -10.04
N ARG A 79 -1.09 -12.90 -11.32
CA ARG A 79 -1.60 -13.82 -12.35
C ARG A 79 -0.83 -15.12 -12.40
N ARG A 80 0.35 -15.19 -11.78
CA ARG A 80 1.18 -16.39 -11.79
C ARG A 80 0.59 -17.46 -10.88
N GLN A 81 0.49 -18.69 -11.38
CA GLN A 81 -0.15 -19.81 -10.67
C GLN A 81 0.56 -20.21 -9.38
N ASP A 82 1.86 -19.94 -9.28
CA ASP A 82 2.72 -20.21 -8.12
C ASP A 82 2.54 -19.22 -6.97
N THR A 83 1.86 -18.09 -7.22
CA THR A 83 1.68 -17.04 -6.22
C THR A 83 0.54 -17.42 -5.27
N SER A 84 0.83 -17.49 -3.97
CA SER A 84 -0.15 -17.86 -2.95
C SER A 84 -1.28 -16.84 -2.84
N ARG A 85 -2.48 -17.29 -2.46
CA ARG A 85 -3.64 -16.41 -2.25
C ARG A 85 -3.33 -15.27 -1.26
N PHE A 86 -2.55 -15.57 -0.22
CA PHE A 86 -2.07 -14.58 0.74
C PHE A 86 -1.29 -13.43 0.08
N ILE A 87 -0.31 -13.76 -0.78
CA ILE A 87 0.46 -12.73 -1.50
C ILE A 87 -0.45 -11.97 -2.46
N ARG A 88 -1.33 -12.67 -3.20
CA ARG A 88 -2.25 -12.01 -4.14
C ARG A 88 -3.17 -11.01 -3.44
N PHE A 89 -3.67 -11.34 -2.24
CA PHE A 89 -4.47 -10.41 -1.43
C PHE A 89 -3.69 -9.16 -1.05
N ASN A 90 -2.49 -9.32 -0.48
CA ASN A 90 -1.65 -8.19 -0.08
C ASN A 90 -1.29 -7.31 -1.28
N VAL A 91 -0.97 -7.92 -2.43
CA VAL A 91 -0.69 -7.18 -3.66
C VAL A 91 -1.90 -6.36 -4.12
N GLN A 92 -3.09 -6.97 -4.21
CA GLN A 92 -4.29 -6.24 -4.62
C GLN A 92 -4.63 -5.12 -3.64
N GLN A 93 -4.50 -5.37 -2.34
CA GLN A 93 -4.72 -4.33 -1.34
C GLN A 93 -3.72 -3.18 -1.47
N ALA A 94 -2.43 -3.46 -1.61
CA ALA A 94 -1.40 -2.44 -1.79
C ALA A 94 -1.66 -1.58 -3.03
N ILE A 95 -2.05 -2.20 -4.16
CA ILE A 95 -2.41 -1.50 -5.39
C ILE A 95 -3.65 -0.61 -5.20
N LEU A 96 -4.67 -1.08 -4.49
CA LEU A 96 -5.86 -0.28 -4.23
C LEU A 96 -5.57 0.92 -3.31
N VAL A 97 -4.69 0.75 -2.31
CA VAL A 97 -4.21 1.85 -1.46
C VAL A 97 -3.43 2.88 -2.28
N ASP A 98 -2.58 2.40 -3.19
CA ASP A 98 -1.79 3.24 -4.11
C ASP A 98 -2.70 4.08 -5.00
N ILE A 99 -3.64 3.45 -5.69
CA ILE A 99 -4.64 4.13 -6.54
C ILE A 99 -5.43 5.17 -5.73
N LEU A 100 -5.90 4.81 -4.53
CA LEU A 100 -6.67 5.74 -3.71
C LEU A 100 -5.84 6.96 -3.31
N THR A 101 -4.57 6.75 -2.98
CA THR A 101 -3.64 7.83 -2.62
C THR A 101 -3.38 8.74 -3.81
N VAL A 102 -3.12 8.19 -4.99
CA VAL A 102 -2.97 8.97 -6.24
C VAL A 102 -4.21 9.80 -6.53
N VAL A 103 -5.41 9.20 -6.42
CA VAL A 103 -6.67 9.91 -6.64
C VAL A 103 -6.84 11.06 -5.64
N LEU A 104 -6.54 10.84 -4.36
CA LEU A 104 -6.59 11.90 -3.35
C LEU A 104 -5.57 12.99 -3.61
N GLY A 105 -4.35 12.65 -4.05
CA GLY A 105 -3.35 13.63 -4.46
C GLY A 105 -3.84 14.52 -5.62
N LEU A 106 -4.43 13.92 -6.65
CA LEU A 106 -5.04 14.66 -7.76
C LEU A 106 -6.20 15.56 -7.30
N LEU A 107 -7.03 15.08 -6.37
CA LEU A 107 -8.08 15.88 -5.76
C LEU A 107 -7.51 17.04 -4.93
N GLY A 108 -6.37 16.85 -4.27
CA GLY A 108 -5.64 17.90 -3.57
C GLY A 108 -5.17 18.98 -4.53
N THR A 109 -4.52 18.61 -5.64
CA THR A 109 -4.14 19.57 -6.68
C THR A 109 -5.35 20.31 -7.25
N ALA A 110 -6.46 19.59 -7.48
CA ALA A 110 -7.70 20.21 -7.95
C ALA A 110 -8.27 21.21 -6.92
N ALA A 111 -8.23 20.87 -5.64
CA ALA A 111 -8.65 21.74 -4.55
C ALA A 111 -7.76 23.00 -4.45
N GLY A 112 -6.45 22.86 -4.68
CA GLY A 112 -5.48 23.96 -4.72
C GLY A 112 -5.80 25.04 -5.75
N TYR A 113 -6.36 24.67 -6.90
CA TYR A 113 -6.83 25.64 -7.91
C TYR A 113 -8.05 26.45 -7.45
N VAL A 114 -8.82 25.95 -6.48
CA VAL A 114 -9.98 26.65 -5.90
C VAL A 114 -9.55 27.47 -4.68
N ALA A 115 -8.79 26.84 -3.78
CA ALA A 115 -8.27 27.43 -2.55
C ALA A 115 -6.90 26.81 -2.22
N PRO A 116 -5.83 27.60 -2.05
CA PRO A 116 -4.50 27.08 -1.74
C PRO A 116 -4.47 26.17 -0.50
N GLU A 117 -5.27 26.46 0.53
CA GLU A 117 -5.33 25.65 1.75
C GLU A 117 -6.03 24.30 1.52
N GLY A 118 -6.83 24.18 0.46
CA GLY A 118 -7.55 22.96 0.10
C GLY A 118 -6.61 21.84 -0.33
N GLU A 119 -5.53 22.17 -1.04
CA GLU A 119 -4.50 21.19 -1.42
C GLU A 119 -3.87 20.56 -0.19
N GLN A 120 -3.33 21.40 0.70
CA GLN A 120 -2.69 20.97 1.95
C GLN A 120 -3.62 20.12 2.82
N PHE A 121 -4.91 20.48 2.89
CA PHE A 121 -5.88 19.70 3.67
C PHE A 121 -6.03 18.28 3.12
N VAL A 122 -6.24 18.15 1.81
CA VAL A 122 -6.51 16.86 1.17
C VAL A 122 -5.26 15.97 1.14
N THR A 123 -4.10 16.53 0.80
CA THR A 123 -2.83 15.76 0.73
C THR A 123 -2.41 15.27 2.12
N ASN A 124 -2.49 16.11 3.15
CA ASN A 124 -2.20 15.67 4.53
C ASN A 124 -3.17 14.59 5.00
N PHE A 125 -4.47 14.75 4.74
CA PHE A 125 -5.46 13.72 5.05
C PHE A 125 -5.12 12.39 4.36
N ALA A 126 -4.81 12.44 3.06
CA ALA A 126 -4.41 11.26 2.29
C ALA A 126 -3.16 10.60 2.89
N PHE A 127 -2.15 11.38 3.26
CA PHE A 127 -0.93 10.88 3.87
C PHE A 127 -1.17 10.18 5.20
N TYR A 128 -1.99 10.76 6.09
CA TYR A 128 -2.32 10.10 7.37
C TYR A 128 -3.10 8.80 7.16
N CYS A 129 -4.06 8.79 6.23
CA CYS A 129 -4.79 7.58 5.86
C CYS A 129 -3.86 6.50 5.28
N LEU A 130 -2.94 6.89 4.40
CA LEU A 130 -1.93 6.00 3.81
C LEU A 130 -1.06 5.38 4.89
N VAL A 131 -0.44 6.19 5.75
CA VAL A 131 0.46 5.70 6.81
C VAL A 131 -0.29 4.75 7.75
N GLY A 132 -1.52 5.10 8.14
CA GLY A 132 -2.35 4.23 8.97
C GLY A 132 -2.69 2.90 8.30
N ALA A 133 -3.09 2.94 7.02
CA ALA A 133 -3.42 1.76 6.23
C ALA A 133 -2.20 0.84 6.04
N VAL A 134 -1.05 1.40 5.64
CA VAL A 134 0.20 0.66 5.46
C VAL A 134 0.69 0.08 6.78
N ALA A 135 0.70 0.85 7.86
CA ALA A 135 1.15 0.36 9.18
C ALA A 135 0.28 -0.80 9.67
N TYR A 136 -1.04 -0.69 9.55
CA TYR A 136 -1.97 -1.76 9.87
C TYR A 136 -1.70 -3.01 9.01
N ALA A 137 -1.62 -2.83 7.70
CA ALA A 137 -1.45 -3.94 6.77
C ALA A 137 -0.11 -4.66 6.97
N VAL A 138 0.98 -3.91 7.09
CA VAL A 138 2.31 -4.44 7.42
C VAL A 138 2.27 -5.22 8.73
N ALA A 139 1.64 -4.71 9.79
CA ALA A 139 1.58 -5.37 11.08
C ALA A 139 0.82 -6.71 11.05
N GLU A 140 -0.34 -6.76 10.37
CA GLU A 140 -1.12 -8.00 10.26
C GLU A 140 -0.46 -9.02 9.32
N THR A 141 0.08 -8.57 8.20
CA THR A 141 0.80 -9.41 7.24
C THR A 141 2.08 -9.95 7.84
N ALA A 142 2.79 -9.14 8.63
CA ALA A 142 3.93 -9.59 9.41
C ALA A 142 3.53 -10.61 10.47
N ARG A 143 2.29 -10.62 10.99
CA ARG A 143 1.78 -11.69 11.89
C ARG A 143 1.28 -12.93 11.14
N GLY A 144 1.32 -12.92 9.80
CA GLY A 144 0.79 -14.00 8.96
C GLY A 144 -0.74 -14.04 8.89
N LYS A 145 -1.39 -12.91 9.22
CA LYS A 145 -2.84 -12.72 9.09
C LYS A 145 -3.12 -11.94 7.82
N MET A 146 -4.28 -12.19 7.20
CA MET A 146 -4.74 -11.33 6.11
C MET A 146 -5.18 -9.99 6.71
N ALA A 147 -4.62 -8.89 6.22
CA ALA A 147 -4.93 -7.53 6.63
C ALA A 147 -6.32 -7.09 6.14
N ASN A 148 -7.39 -7.75 6.59
CA ASN A 148 -8.72 -7.61 6.00
C ASN A 148 -9.61 -6.52 6.61
N GLN A 149 -9.10 -5.73 7.55
CA GLN A 149 -9.92 -4.75 8.28
C GLN A 149 -9.81 -3.32 7.74
N ILE A 150 -9.09 -3.07 6.63
CA ILE A 150 -9.19 -1.78 5.94
C ILE A 150 -10.52 -1.77 5.18
N PRO A 151 -11.55 -1.03 5.64
CA PRO A 151 -12.88 -1.12 5.06
C PRO A 151 -12.85 -0.68 3.60
N LEU A 152 -13.73 -1.25 2.77
CA LEU A 152 -13.82 -1.05 1.31
C LEU A 152 -12.62 -1.60 0.51
N ILE A 153 -11.38 -1.27 0.87
CA ILE A 153 -10.17 -1.73 0.17
C ILE A 153 -10.01 -3.24 0.29
N SER A 154 -10.15 -3.78 1.50
CA SER A 154 -10.03 -5.22 1.73
C SER A 154 -11.15 -6.01 1.05
N ALA A 155 -12.35 -5.44 0.97
CA ALA A 155 -13.48 -6.05 0.27
C ALA A 155 -13.27 -6.04 -1.25
N ALA A 156 -12.78 -4.93 -1.81
CA ALA A 156 -12.45 -4.83 -3.23
C ALA A 156 -11.31 -5.78 -3.64
N ALA A 157 -10.29 -5.93 -2.80
CA ALA A 157 -9.22 -6.91 -3.00
C ALA A 157 -9.78 -8.35 -3.02
N GLU A 158 -10.69 -8.69 -2.12
CA GLU A 158 -11.31 -10.02 -2.07
C GLU A 158 -12.17 -10.32 -3.31
N ILE A 159 -12.92 -9.33 -3.81
CA ILE A 159 -13.71 -9.44 -5.05
C ILE A 159 -12.80 -9.77 -6.25
N GLN A 160 -11.62 -9.16 -6.32
CA GLN A 160 -10.66 -9.42 -7.41
C GLN A 160 -10.05 -10.81 -7.37
N LEU A 161 -10.00 -11.47 -6.20
CA LEU A 161 -9.48 -12.82 -6.06
C LEU A 161 -10.51 -13.91 -6.37
N GLY A 162 -11.80 -13.60 -6.26
CA GLY A 162 -12.88 -14.59 -6.36
C GLY A 162 -13.05 -15.45 -5.08
N PRO A 163 -14.19 -16.17 -4.97
CA PRO A 163 -14.51 -16.97 -3.79
C PRO A 163 -13.50 -18.10 -3.57
N SER A 164 -13.23 -18.40 -2.30
CA SER A 164 -12.30 -19.45 -1.81
C SER A 164 -12.82 -20.86 -2.01
#